data_AF-A0A2G2V893-F1
#
_entry.id   AF-A0A2G2V893-F1
#
_cell.length_a   1.000
_cell.length_b   1.000
_cell.length_c   1.000
_cell.angle_alpha   90.00
_cell.angle_beta   90.00
_cell.angle_gamma   90.00
#
_symmetry.space_group_name_H-M   'P 1'
#
loop_
_entity.id
_entity.type
_entity.pdbx_description
1 polymer ?
#
loop_
_entity_poly.entity_id
_entity_poly.type
_entity_poly.pdbx_seq_one_letter_code
_entity_poly.pdbx_strand_id
1 'polypeptide(L)'
;MENRTLISEEVNGDAIVKMRTSQWSNRVAVISHGVTPSLLEDFKREVIELFRLPMEEKKKLWQQEDNFEGFGQAGVLSEEQKLDWNDMFTIMTLPPYTRKVDLFQKLPSKLRCLSGTNQLVLKDRELTITESCRQAKKETKTRMEEDSRLLQS
;
A
#
# COMPACT_ATOMS: atom_id res chain seq x y z
N MET A 1 4.04 11.72 -29.61
CA MET A 1 4.65 12.07 -28.31
C MET A 1 5.01 10.77 -27.61
N GLU A 2 6.30 10.49 -27.43
CA GLU A 2 6.76 9.28 -26.74
C GLU A 2 6.49 9.37 -25.23
N ASN A 3 5.95 8.31 -24.65
CA ASN A 3 5.65 8.23 -23.23
C ASN A 3 6.95 7.97 -22.44
N ARG A 4 7.65 9.04 -22.02
CA ARG A 4 8.91 8.93 -21.27
C ARG A 4 8.64 8.48 -19.84
N THR A 5 9.05 7.25 -19.54
CA THR A 5 9.16 6.73 -18.18
C THR A 5 10.53 7.09 -17.62
N LEU A 6 10.59 7.55 -16.38
CA LEU A 6 11.85 7.92 -15.73
C LEU A 6 12.13 6.98 -14.57
N ILE A 7 13.38 6.58 -14.46
CA ILE A 7 13.86 5.74 -13.36
C ILE A 7 14.89 6.56 -12.60
N SER A 8 14.62 6.80 -11.31
CA SER A 8 15.61 7.36 -10.39
C SER A 8 16.13 6.26 -9.48
N GLU A 9 17.43 6.28 -9.26
CA GLU A 9 18.17 5.37 -8.39
C GLU A 9 18.75 6.19 -7.24
N GLU A 10 18.34 5.91 -6.01
CA GLU A 10 18.99 6.45 -4.83
C GLU A 10 19.63 5.32 -4.03
N VAL A 11 20.88 5.57 -3.64
CA VAL A 11 21.68 4.71 -2.77
C VAL A 11 21.65 5.35 -1.39
N ASN A 12 21.00 4.70 -0.42
CA ASN A 12 21.07 5.10 0.99
C ASN A 12 21.63 3.91 1.78
N GLY A 13 22.95 3.93 2.04
CA GLY A 13 23.69 2.76 2.55
C GLY A 13 23.79 1.63 1.51
N ASP A 14 23.62 0.38 1.93
CA ASP A 14 23.76 -0.82 1.07
C ASP A 14 22.51 -1.13 0.21
N ALA A 15 21.43 -0.35 0.32
CA ALA A 15 20.17 -0.61 -0.36
C ALA A 15 19.89 0.38 -1.50
N ILE A 16 19.69 -0.16 -2.71
CA ILE A 16 19.23 0.61 -3.88
C ILE A 16 17.70 0.59 -3.90
N VAL A 17 17.08 1.76 -3.76
CA VAL A 17 15.64 1.93 -4.01
C VAL A 17 15.46 2.55 -5.39
N LYS A 18 14.83 1.80 -6.29
CA LYS A 18 14.49 2.28 -7.62
C LYS A 18 13.07 2.82 -7.63
N MET A 19 12.90 4.01 -8.18
CA MET A 19 11.60 4.64 -8.37
C MET A 19 11.32 4.85 -9.84
N ARG A 20 10.05 4.73 -10.19
CA ARG A 20 9.53 5.01 -11.52
C ARG A 20 8.51 6.13 -11.41
N THR A 21 8.73 7.22 -12.14
CA THR A 21 7.76 8.31 -12.25
C THR A 21 7.20 8.39 -13.66
N SER A 22 5.95 8.82 -13.77
CA SER A 22 5.29 9.13 -15.03
C SER A 22 5.20 10.64 -15.16
N GLN A 23 5.55 11.18 -16.33
CA GLN A 23 5.44 12.61 -16.59
C GLN A 23 3.99 13.11 -16.57
N TRP A 24 3.04 12.21 -16.83
CA TRP A 24 1.62 12.52 -16.96
C TRP A 24 0.82 12.27 -15.69
N SER A 25 1.42 11.63 -14.68
CA SER A 25 0.75 11.34 -13.41
C SER A 25 1.64 11.73 -12.25
N ASN A 26 1.06 12.32 -11.21
CA ASN A 26 1.74 12.58 -9.93
C ASN A 26 2.05 11.31 -9.10
N ARG A 27 2.06 10.13 -9.74
CA ARG A 27 2.29 8.82 -9.11
C ARG A 27 3.76 8.42 -9.23
N VAL A 28 4.30 7.90 -8.14
CA VAL A 28 5.64 7.30 -8.05
C VAL A 28 5.46 5.84 -7.72
N ALA A 29 6.03 4.95 -8.53
CA ALA A 29 6.06 3.51 -8.24
C ALA A 29 7.46 3.14 -7.72
N VAL A 30 7.51 2.44 -6.59
CA VAL A 30 8.77 1.87 -6.06
C VAL A 30 8.92 0.47 -6.62
N ILE A 31 10.02 0.16 -7.30
CA ILE A 31 10.22 -1.14 -7.99
C ILE A 31 11.34 -1.98 -7.37
N SER A 32 12.11 -1.43 -6.42
CA SER A 32 13.11 -2.18 -5.64
C SER A 32 12.89 -1.96 -4.13
N HIS A 33 11.64 -2.15 -3.69
CA HIS A 33 11.22 -1.96 -2.31
C HIS A 33 11.74 -3.05 -1.34
N GLY A 34 12.48 -4.07 -1.81
CA GLY A 34 13.09 -5.11 -0.97
C GLY A 34 12.16 -6.24 -0.54
N VAL A 35 10.87 -6.16 -0.89
CA VAL A 35 9.93 -7.28 -0.71
C VAL A 35 10.16 -8.26 -1.85
N THR A 36 10.40 -9.53 -1.52
CA THR A 36 10.62 -10.57 -2.52
C THR A 36 9.34 -10.81 -3.33
N PRO A 37 9.43 -11.03 -4.66
CA PRO A 37 8.26 -11.28 -5.49
C PRO A 37 7.41 -12.46 -5.01
N SER A 38 8.05 -13.53 -4.54
CA SER A 38 7.37 -14.70 -3.98
C SER A 38 6.53 -14.36 -2.75
N LEU A 39 7.04 -13.54 -1.83
CA LEU A 39 6.32 -13.11 -0.64
C LEU A 39 5.09 -12.26 -1.00
N LEU A 40 5.20 -11.41 -2.02
CA LEU A 40 4.08 -10.61 -2.51
C LEU A 40 3.02 -11.47 -3.20
N GLU A 41 3.41 -12.42 -4.05
CA GLU A 41 2.47 -13.34 -4.71
C GLU A 41 1.76 -14.27 -3.72
N ASP A 42 2.49 -14.76 -2.72
CA ASP A 42 1.91 -15.53 -1.62
C ASP A 42 0.90 -14.70 -0.83
N PHE A 43 1.25 -13.46 -0.50
CA PHE A 43 0.34 -12.55 0.20
C PHE A 43 -0.93 -12.27 -0.61
N LYS A 44 -0.79 -11.95 -1.90
CA LYS A 44 -1.94 -11.74 -2.81
C LYS A 44 -2.85 -12.96 -2.83
N ARG A 45 -2.27 -14.15 -2.95
CA ARG A 45 -3.04 -15.41 -2.97
C ARG A 45 -3.82 -15.61 -1.68
N GLU A 46 -3.19 -15.44 -0.52
CA GLU A 46 -3.88 -15.61 0.77
C GLU A 46 -4.98 -14.55 1.00
N VAL A 47 -4.80 -13.32 0.49
CA VAL A 47 -5.88 -12.31 0.49
C VAL A 47 -7.04 -12.76 -0.41
N ILE A 48 -6.77 -13.26 -1.62
CA ILE A 48 -7.81 -13.78 -2.50
C ILE A 48 -8.58 -14.92 -1.82
N GLU A 49 -7.88 -15.85 -1.17
CA GLU A 49 -8.51 -16.96 -0.44
C GLU A 49 -9.36 -16.47 0.74
N LEU A 50 -8.91 -15.44 1.48
CA LEU A 50 -9.72 -14.81 2.52
C LEU A 50 -11.05 -14.27 1.97
N PHE A 51 -11.03 -13.61 0.81
CA PHE A 51 -12.24 -13.10 0.16
C PHE A 51 -13.06 -14.19 -0.55
N ARG A 52 -12.53 -15.41 -0.74
CA ARG A 52 -13.27 -16.57 -1.23
C ARG A 52 -13.97 -17.36 -0.13
N LEU A 53 -13.67 -17.10 1.14
CA LEU A 53 -14.33 -17.76 2.26
C LEU A 53 -15.86 -17.61 2.18
N PRO A 54 -16.61 -18.64 2.63
CA PRO A 54 -18.06 -18.54 2.73
C PRO A 54 -18.45 -17.43 3.71
N MET A 55 -19.67 -16.92 3.56
CA MET A 55 -20.12 -15.75 4.31
C MET A 55 -20.12 -16.01 5.83
N GLU A 56 -20.39 -17.23 6.26
CA GLU A 56 -20.37 -17.68 7.65
C GLU A 56 -18.99 -17.51 8.29
N GLU A 57 -17.93 -17.79 7.54
CA GLU A 57 -16.55 -17.62 8.00
C GLU A 57 -16.15 -16.14 8.00
N LYS A 58 -16.54 -15.38 6.96
CA LYS A 58 -16.28 -13.93 6.90
C LYS A 58 -16.98 -13.17 8.03
N LYS A 59 -18.19 -13.57 8.41
CA LYS A 59 -18.93 -13.00 9.55
C LYS A 59 -18.18 -13.10 10.88
N LYS A 60 -17.31 -14.10 11.06
CA LYS A 60 -16.46 -14.22 12.28
C LYS A 60 -15.40 -13.12 12.38
N LEU A 61 -15.11 -12.49 11.23
CA LEU A 61 -14.12 -11.44 11.01
C LEU A 61 -14.79 -10.08 10.73
N TRP A 62 -16.10 -9.95 10.95
CA TRP A 62 -16.84 -8.72 10.65
C TRP A 62 -16.47 -7.58 11.61
N GLN A 63 -16.57 -6.34 11.11
CA GLN A 63 -16.46 -5.14 11.93
C GLN A 63 -17.54 -5.13 13.02
N GLN A 64 -17.21 -4.52 14.17
CA GLN A 64 -18.15 -4.30 15.28
C GLN A 64 -18.58 -2.83 15.28
N GLU A 65 -19.72 -2.48 15.88
CA GLU A 65 -20.33 -1.13 15.79
C GLU A 65 -19.40 0.01 16.26
N ASP A 66 -18.48 -0.28 17.16
CA ASP A 66 -17.49 0.64 17.73
C ASP A 66 -16.08 0.45 17.13
N ASN A 67 -15.96 -0.31 16.04
CA ASN A 67 -14.68 -0.74 15.49
C ASN A 67 -14.63 -0.77 13.96
N PHE A 68 -13.62 -0.08 13.41
CA PHE A 68 -13.35 -0.05 11.96
C PHE A 68 -12.53 -1.24 11.44
N GLU A 69 -12.05 -2.13 12.30
CA GLU A 69 -11.28 -3.33 11.89
C GLU A 69 -12.18 -4.55 11.68
N GLY A 70 -11.98 -5.26 10.57
CA GLY A 70 -12.73 -6.42 10.11
C GLY A 70 -13.26 -6.25 8.69
N PHE A 71 -14.13 -7.17 8.25
CA PHE A 71 -14.94 -7.02 7.05
C PHE A 71 -16.03 -5.97 7.26
N GLY A 72 -16.12 -5.02 6.33
CA GLY A 72 -17.12 -3.96 6.36
C GLY A 72 -16.61 -2.68 5.70
N GLN A 73 -17.53 -1.81 5.29
CA GLN A 73 -17.18 -0.48 4.84
C GLN A 73 -16.88 0.43 6.03
N ALA A 74 -15.79 1.18 5.96
CA ALA A 74 -15.44 2.12 7.00
C ALA A 74 -16.29 3.39 6.89
N GLY A 75 -17.01 3.73 7.96
CA GLY A 75 -17.58 5.07 8.16
C GLY A 75 -18.74 5.42 7.23
N VAL A 76 -19.89 4.78 7.41
CA VAL A 76 -21.17 5.34 6.93
C VAL A 76 -21.55 6.47 7.89
N LEU A 77 -21.34 7.71 7.46
CA LEU A 77 -21.54 8.91 8.29
C LEU A 77 -22.94 9.52 8.10
N SER A 78 -23.58 9.30 6.94
CA SER A 78 -24.94 9.76 6.65
C SER A 78 -25.66 8.86 5.64
N GLU A 79 -26.98 9.00 5.55
CA GLU A 79 -27.83 8.22 4.62
C GLU A 79 -27.60 8.61 3.15
N GLU A 80 -27.19 9.85 2.88
CA GLU A 80 -26.93 10.38 1.53
C GLU A 80 -25.52 10.06 1.03
N GLN A 81 -24.68 9.43 1.86
CA GLN A 81 -23.31 9.11 1.50
C GLN A 81 -23.28 8.11 0.35
N LYS A 82 -22.58 8.47 -0.74
CA LYS A 82 -22.30 7.54 -1.84
C LYS A 82 -21.23 6.57 -1.40
N LEU A 83 -21.55 5.28 -1.46
CA LEU A 83 -20.64 4.21 -1.08
C LEU A 83 -19.94 3.65 -2.32
N ASP A 84 -18.68 3.28 -2.15
CA ASP A 84 -17.92 2.61 -3.19
C ASP A 84 -18.49 1.21 -3.45
N TRP A 85 -18.44 0.76 -4.70
CA TRP A 85 -18.73 -0.63 -5.05
C TRP A 85 -17.51 -1.49 -4.74
N ASN A 86 -17.25 -1.73 -3.46
CA ASN A 86 -16.20 -2.62 -2.99
C ASN A 86 -16.54 -3.30 -1.66
N ASP A 87 -15.97 -4.48 -1.49
CA ASP A 87 -15.85 -5.12 -0.17
C ASP A 87 -14.48 -4.76 0.40
N MET A 88 -14.44 -4.39 1.68
CA MET A 88 -13.22 -4.01 2.37
C MET A 88 -12.98 -4.87 3.61
N PHE A 89 -11.71 -5.22 3.82
CA PHE A 89 -11.22 -5.82 5.05
C PHE A 89 -10.09 -4.96 5.60
N THR A 90 -10.26 -4.41 6.80
CA THR A 90 -9.30 -3.51 7.44
C THR A 90 -8.76 -4.14 8.69
N ILE A 91 -7.44 -4.10 8.92
CA ILE A 91 -6.85 -4.56 10.17
C ILE A 91 -5.60 -3.74 10.49
N MET A 92 -5.43 -3.39 11.75
CA MET A 92 -4.25 -2.72 12.25
C MET A 92 -3.20 -3.76 12.64
N THR A 93 -2.08 -3.72 11.93
CA THR A 93 -1.01 -4.72 12.06
C THR A 93 0.25 -4.15 12.71
N LEU A 94 0.37 -2.82 12.81
CA LEU A 94 1.43 -2.15 13.56
C LEU A 94 0.93 -0.91 14.30
N PRO A 95 1.63 -0.55 15.39
CA PRO A 95 2.64 -1.37 16.10
C PRO A 95 2.02 -2.62 16.77
N PRO A 96 2.80 -3.63 17.20
CA PRO A 96 2.22 -4.90 17.67
C PRO A 96 1.22 -4.76 18.84
N TYR A 97 1.39 -3.75 19.68
CA TYR A 97 0.52 -3.46 20.83
C TYR A 97 -0.84 -2.85 20.44
N THR A 98 -1.02 -2.36 19.21
CA THR A 98 -2.32 -1.86 18.72
C THR A 98 -3.13 -2.94 18.02
N ARG A 99 -2.56 -4.14 17.82
CA ARG A 99 -3.26 -5.25 17.17
C ARG A 99 -4.40 -5.73 18.04
N LYS A 100 -5.60 -5.86 17.45
CA LYS A 100 -6.68 -6.61 18.07
C LYS A 100 -6.36 -8.09 18.04
N VAL A 101 -5.90 -8.61 19.17
CA VAL A 101 -5.44 -9.99 19.32
C VAL A 101 -6.49 -10.99 18.82
N ASP A 102 -7.75 -10.80 19.20
CA ASP A 102 -8.84 -11.71 18.83
C ASP A 102 -9.09 -11.76 17.32
N LEU A 103 -9.09 -10.59 16.65
CA LEU A 103 -9.27 -10.52 15.20
C LEU A 103 -8.04 -11.08 14.47
N PHE A 104 -6.84 -10.72 14.93
CA PHE A 104 -5.58 -11.14 14.35
C PHE A 104 -5.36 -12.66 14.46
N GLN A 105 -5.81 -13.29 15.56
CA GLN A 105 -5.75 -14.74 15.76
C GLN A 105 -6.74 -15.50 14.87
N LYS A 106 -7.89 -14.91 14.54
CA LYS A 106 -8.88 -15.51 13.62
C LYS A 106 -8.45 -15.49 12.16
N LEU A 107 -7.46 -14.67 11.78
CA LEU A 107 -6.91 -14.70 10.43
C LEU A 107 -6.26 -16.05 10.09
N PRO A 108 -6.34 -16.51 8.83
CA PRO A 108 -5.58 -17.65 8.35
C PRO A 108 -4.10 -17.54 8.74
N SER A 109 -3.52 -18.62 9.26
CA SER A 109 -2.16 -18.61 9.83
C SER A 109 -1.10 -18.15 8.83
N LYS A 110 -1.23 -18.56 7.55
CA LYS A 110 -0.37 -18.11 6.45
C LYS A 110 -0.47 -16.60 6.23
N LEU A 111 -1.69 -16.08 6.10
CA LEU A 111 -1.91 -14.64 5.92
C LEU A 111 -1.34 -13.82 7.09
N ARG A 112 -1.50 -14.31 8.33
CA ARG A 112 -0.96 -13.68 9.53
C ARG A 112 0.57 -13.58 9.51
N CYS A 113 1.25 -14.66 9.12
CA CYS A 113 2.71 -14.73 9.02
C CYS A 113 3.25 -13.82 7.89
N LEU A 114 2.63 -13.91 6.71
CA LEU A 114 3.01 -13.12 5.54
C LEU A 114 2.81 -11.62 5.79
N SER A 115 1.69 -11.24 6.43
CA SER A 115 1.41 -9.86 6.81
C SER A 115 2.49 -9.28 7.72
N GLY A 116 2.91 -10.03 8.75
CA GLY A 116 3.99 -9.61 9.63
C GLY A 116 5.33 -9.43 8.89
N THR A 117 5.68 -10.37 8.02
CA THR A 117 6.95 -10.33 7.27
C THR A 117 7.00 -9.18 6.27
N ASN A 118 5.95 -9.03 5.44
CA ASN A 118 5.83 -7.93 4.49
C ASN A 118 5.94 -6.58 5.20
N GLN A 119 5.30 -6.44 6.35
CA GLN A 119 5.27 -5.17 7.04
C GLN A 119 6.59 -4.82 7.71
N LEU A 120 7.34 -5.80 8.23
CA LEU A 120 8.69 -5.56 8.75
C LEU A 120 9.62 -5.06 7.63
N VAL A 121 9.58 -5.68 6.44
CA VAL A 121 10.38 -5.24 5.29
C VAL A 121 10.02 -3.82 4.86
N LEU A 122 8.73 -3.48 4.81
CA LEU A 122 8.29 -2.14 4.45
C LEU A 122 8.65 -1.10 5.52
N LYS A 123 8.54 -1.45 6.80
CA LYS A 123 8.83 -0.54 7.90
C LYS A 123 10.31 -0.24 8.06
N ASP A 124 11.16 -1.24 7.87
CA ASP A 124 12.62 -1.07 7.82
C ASP A 124 13.04 -0.04 6.77
N ARG A 125 12.25 0.07 5.70
CA ARG A 125 12.54 0.94 4.55
C ARG A 125 11.63 2.17 4.44
N GLU A 126 10.77 2.42 5.42
CA GLU A 126 9.75 3.46 5.37
C GLU A 126 10.35 4.86 5.19
N LEU A 127 11.40 5.17 5.97
CA LEU A 127 12.08 6.46 5.90
C LEU A 127 12.76 6.68 4.54
N THR A 128 13.49 5.66 4.06
CA THR A 128 14.17 5.72 2.75
C THR A 128 13.16 5.88 1.62
N ILE A 129 12.06 5.10 1.61
CA ILE A 129 11.02 5.21 0.60
C ILE A 129 10.35 6.58 0.62
N THR A 130 10.08 7.13 1.81
CA THR A 130 9.40 8.43 1.96
C THR A 130 10.27 9.56 1.45
N GLU A 131 11.55 9.56 1.82
CA GLU A 131 12.50 10.58 1.42
C GLU A 131 12.77 10.54 -0.10
N SER A 132 13.03 9.36 -0.65
CA SER A 132 13.20 9.19 -2.09
C SER A 132 11.95 9.59 -2.88
N CYS A 133 10.73 9.30 -2.36
CA CYS A 133 9.49 9.74 -3.01
C CYS A 133 9.34 11.27 -2.98
N ARG A 134 9.75 11.91 -1.88
CA ARG A 134 9.72 13.38 -1.72
C ARG A 134 10.65 14.03 -2.75
N GLN A 135 11.85 13.48 -2.92
CA GLN A 135 12.85 13.97 -3.87
C GLN A 135 12.41 13.77 -5.33
N ALA A 136 11.94 12.58 -5.70
CA ALA A 136 11.46 12.29 -7.06
C ALA A 136 10.30 13.20 -7.50
N LYS A 137 9.39 13.55 -6.56
CA LYS A 137 8.32 14.53 -6.82
C LYS A 137 8.86 15.95 -7.05
N LYS A 138 9.88 16.36 -6.31
CA LYS A 138 10.53 17.68 -6.47
C LYS A 138 11.17 17.80 -7.85
N GLU A 139 11.95 16.81 -8.26
CA GLU A 139 12.61 16.77 -9.57
C GLU A 139 11.61 16.77 -10.73
N THR A 140 10.53 15.99 -10.61
CA THR A 140 9.47 15.97 -11.62
C THR A 140 8.81 17.34 -11.76
N LYS A 141 8.56 18.04 -10.63
CA LYS A 141 8.00 19.41 -10.65
C LYS A 141 8.94 20.40 -11.32
N THR A 142 10.21 20.43 -10.94
CA THR A 142 11.19 21.36 -11.52
C THR A 142 11.30 21.17 -13.03
N ARG A 143 11.34 19.92 -13.52
CA ARG A 143 11.43 19.68 -14.97
C ARG A 143 10.17 20.05 -15.73
N MET A 144 8.97 19.86 -15.15
CA MET A 144 7.73 20.36 -15.78
C MET A 144 7.72 21.88 -15.91
N GLU A 145 8.28 22.60 -14.92
CA GLU A 145 8.44 24.06 -14.98
C GLU A 145 9.45 24.49 -16.04
N GLU A 146 10.55 23.75 -16.22
CA GLU A 146 11.54 23.98 -17.29
C GLU A 146 10.95 23.73 -18.69
N ASP A 147 10.30 22.58 -18.90
CA ASP A 147 9.63 22.25 -20.16
C ASP A 147 8.57 23.30 -20.52
N SER A 148 7.81 23.79 -19.53
CA SER A 148 6.82 24.86 -19.73
C SER A 148 7.47 26.20 -20.12
N ARG A 149 8.65 26.52 -19.60
CA ARG A 149 9.38 27.75 -19.97
C ARG A 149 9.92 27.66 -21.39
N LEU A 150 10.45 26.50 -21.80
CA LEU A 150 10.96 26.26 -23.15
C LEU A 150 9.86 26.29 -24.21
N LEU A 151 8.62 25.88 -23.86
CA LEU A 151 7.47 25.97 -24.76
C LEU A 151 6.92 27.40 -24.90
N GLN A 152 7.29 28.31 -24.01
CA GLN A 152 6.84 29.71 -24.00
C GLN A 152 7.89 30.68 -24.59
N SER A 153 9.07 30.19 -24.99
CA SER A 153 10.16 30.93 -25.66
C SER A 153 10.22 30.65 -27.15
#